data_AF-A0A0K0Y053-F1
#
_entry.id   AF-A0A0K0Y053-F1
#
_cell.length_a   1.000
_cell.length_b   1.000
_cell.length_c   1.000
_cell.angle_alpha   90.00
_cell.angle_beta   90.00
_cell.angle_gamma   90.00
#
_symmetry.space_group_name_H-M   'P 1'
#
loop_
_entity.id
_entity.type
_entity.pdbx_description
1 polymer ?
#
loop_
_entity_poly.entity_id
_entity_poly.type
_entity_poly.pdbx_seq_one_letter_code
_entity_poly.pdbx_strand_id
1 'polypeptide(L)'
;MTEVMPGLFCNANNYFRQCFEVSEAECLQVATEMTRHCLDQMAGQIPAMLKLPEEGRQWGSQVGSCAGVAYERQLMASPINSARCNDPSQWTP
;
A
#
# COMPACT_ATOMS: atom_id res chain seq x y z
N MET A 1 13.43 -5.13 -4.14
CA MET A 1 12.54 -3.95 -4.25
C MET A 1 11.15 -4.20 -3.65
N THR A 2 10.97 -5.23 -2.82
CA THR A 2 9.65 -5.63 -2.27
C THR A 2 9.45 -5.20 -0.81
N GLU A 3 10.49 -4.74 -0.13
CA GLU A 3 10.47 -4.45 1.32
C GLU A 3 10.14 -2.99 1.67
N VAL A 4 10.27 -2.06 0.72
CA VAL A 4 10.08 -0.62 1.00
C VAL A 4 8.60 -0.23 0.97
N MET A 5 7.80 -0.80 0.06
CA MET A 5 6.38 -0.43 -0.07
C MET A 5 5.56 -0.77 1.19
N PRO A 6 5.62 -1.98 1.76
CA PRO A 6 4.87 -2.29 2.99
C PRO A 6 5.23 -1.34 4.14
N GLY A 7 6.51 -1.05 4.32
CA GLY A 7 6.98 -0.10 5.34
C GLY A 7 6.48 1.34 5.11
N LEU A 8 6.33 1.77 3.85
CA LEU A 8 5.73 3.06 3.51
C LEU A 8 4.24 3.12 3.83
N PHE A 9 3.50 2.02 3.75
CA PHE A 9 2.08 2.02 4.16
C PHE A 9 1.91 1.92 5.67
N CYS A 10 2.83 1.24 6.35
CA CYS A 10 2.69 0.82 7.75
C CYS A 10 3.40 1.68 8.78
N ASN A 11 3.93 2.83 8.39
CA ASN A 11 4.41 3.81 9.36
C ASN A 11 3.27 4.29 10.26
N ALA A 12 3.53 4.42 11.57
CA ALA A 12 2.55 4.84 12.57
C ALA A 12 1.87 6.19 12.27
N ASN A 13 2.52 7.07 11.48
CA ASN A 13 1.98 8.37 11.12
C ASN A 13 1.17 8.39 9.82
N ASN A 14 1.11 7.28 9.09
CA ASN A 14 0.39 7.20 7.83
C ASN A 14 -1.09 6.87 8.03
N TYR A 15 -1.90 7.30 7.06
CA TYR A 15 -3.35 7.12 7.01
C TYR A 15 -3.79 5.73 7.48
N PHE A 16 -3.16 4.68 6.96
CA PHE A 16 -3.53 3.30 7.26
C PHE A 16 -3.35 2.87 8.72
N ARG A 17 -2.35 3.40 9.43
CA ARG A 17 -2.11 3.09 10.86
C ARG A 17 -2.82 4.05 11.81
N GLN A 18 -3.33 5.16 11.31
CA GLN A 18 -4.06 6.15 12.10
C GLN A 18 -5.58 6.07 11.95
N CYS A 19 -6.06 5.53 10.83
CA CYS A 19 -7.48 5.53 10.48
C CYS A 19 -8.12 4.16 10.45
N PHE A 20 -7.36 3.12 10.75
CA PHE A 20 -7.86 1.76 10.88
C PHE A 20 -7.29 1.12 12.14
N GLU A 21 -8.08 0.28 12.80
CA GLU A 21 -7.65 -0.49 13.96
C GLU A 21 -6.76 -1.67 13.54
N VAL A 22 -5.53 -1.37 13.09
CA VAL A 22 -4.57 -2.36 12.59
C VAL A 22 -3.25 -2.26 13.34
N SER A 23 -2.69 -3.40 13.76
CA SER A 23 -1.35 -3.43 14.35
C SER A 23 -0.25 -3.24 13.29
N GLU A 24 1.00 -2.96 13.69
CA GLU A 24 2.10 -2.83 12.72
C GLU A 24 2.35 -4.15 12.00
N ALA A 25 2.36 -5.25 12.76
CA ALA A 25 2.57 -6.58 12.22
C ALA A 25 1.46 -6.97 11.24
N GLU A 26 0.20 -6.72 11.60
CA GLU A 26 -0.95 -6.98 10.74
C GLU A 26 -0.92 -6.10 9.48
N CYS A 27 -0.54 -4.82 9.64
CA CYS A 27 -0.38 -3.92 8.51
C CYS A 27 0.67 -4.44 7.53
N LEU A 28 1.86 -4.80 8.03
CA LEU A 28 2.94 -5.32 7.21
C LEU A 28 2.55 -6.64 6.54
N GLN A 29 1.82 -7.50 7.24
CA GLN A 29 1.32 -8.76 6.68
C GLN A 29 0.38 -8.50 5.50
N VAL A 30 -0.67 -7.70 5.71
CA VAL A 30 -1.66 -7.41 4.66
C VAL A 30 -1.02 -6.64 3.51
N ALA A 31 -0.14 -5.66 3.78
CA ALA A 31 0.53 -4.90 2.73
C ALA A 31 1.47 -5.78 1.89
N THR A 32 2.17 -6.73 2.52
CA THR A 32 3.00 -7.72 1.82
C THR A 32 2.16 -8.64 0.95
N GLU A 33 1.05 -9.15 1.47
CA GLU A 33 0.15 -10.04 0.75
C GLU A 33 -0.47 -9.33 -0.47
N MET A 34 -0.98 -8.10 -0.29
CA MET A 34 -1.55 -7.32 -1.39
C MET A 34 -0.51 -6.93 -2.42
N THR A 35 0.70 -6.56 -2.00
CA THR A 35 1.81 -6.28 -2.93
C THR A 35 2.16 -7.51 -3.76
N ARG A 36 2.24 -8.69 -3.14
CA ARG A 36 2.50 -9.94 -3.86
C ARG A 36 1.37 -10.25 -4.84
N HIS A 37 0.12 -10.13 -4.41
CA HIS A 37 -1.03 -10.36 -5.28
C HIS A 37 -1.01 -9.44 -6.52
N CYS A 38 -0.72 -8.15 -6.31
CA CYS A 38 -0.60 -7.18 -7.40
C CYS A 38 0.57 -7.51 -8.34
N LEU A 39 1.71 -7.94 -7.80
CA LEU A 39 2.84 -8.40 -8.61
C LEU A 39 2.47 -9.63 -9.44
N ASP A 40 1.75 -10.61 -8.87
CA ASP A 40 1.32 -11.82 -9.58
C ASP A 40 0.34 -11.49 -10.72
N GLN A 41 -0.60 -10.55 -10.50
CA GLN A 41 -1.51 -10.07 -11.55
C GLN A 41 -0.76 -9.36 -12.69
N MET A 42 0.35 -8.71 -12.39
CA MET A 42 1.15 -7.94 -13.35
C MET A 42 2.34 -8.74 -13.89
N ALA A 43 2.60 -9.96 -13.41
CA ALA A 43 3.80 -10.73 -13.72
C ALA A 43 3.99 -11.00 -15.22
N GLY A 44 2.90 -11.14 -15.97
CA GLY A 44 2.94 -11.29 -17.44
C GLY A 44 3.19 -9.99 -18.22
N GLN A 45 3.16 -8.84 -17.55
CA GLN A 45 3.33 -7.52 -18.16
C GLN A 45 4.65 -6.86 -17.75
N ILE A 46 5.15 -7.17 -16.55
CA ILE A 46 6.43 -6.68 -16.05
C ILE A 46 7.56 -7.37 -16.83
N PRO A 47 8.42 -6.62 -17.53
CA PRO A 47 9.54 -7.21 -18.25
C PRO A 47 10.56 -7.79 -17.27
N ALA A 48 11.20 -8.90 -17.67
CA ALA A 48 12.22 -9.58 -16.85
C ALA A 48 13.42 -8.69 -16.51
N MET A 49 13.68 -7.65 -17.32
CA MET A 49 14.67 -6.61 -17.05
C MET A 49 14.00 -5.24 -17.17
N LEU A 50 14.09 -4.47 -16.10
CA LEU A 50 13.59 -3.10 -16.03
C LEU A 50 14.70 -2.11 -16.38
N LYS A 51 14.39 -1.15 -17.25
CA LYS A 51 15.22 0.04 -17.48
C LYS A 51 14.99 1.04 -16.36
N LEU A 52 15.93 1.08 -15.43
CA LEU A 52 15.90 2.04 -14.33
C LEU A 52 16.48 3.39 -14.78
N PRO A 53 15.95 4.53 -14.29
CA PRO A 53 14.90 4.63 -13.27
C PRO A 53 13.46 4.73 -13.81
N GLU A 54 13.24 5.02 -15.10
CA GLU A 54 11.88 5.25 -15.65
C GLU A 54 10.92 4.08 -15.42
N GLU A 55 11.27 2.87 -15.89
CA GLU A 55 10.36 1.72 -15.83
C GLU A 55 10.18 1.28 -14.37
N GLY A 56 11.22 1.41 -13.54
CA GLY A 56 11.12 1.13 -12.10
C GLY A 56 10.11 2.03 -11.39
N ARG A 57 10.07 3.33 -11.72
CA ARG A 57 9.07 4.26 -11.18
C ARG A 57 7.66 3.96 -11.68
N GLN A 58 7.53 3.65 -12.97
CA GLN A 58 6.23 3.30 -13.56
C GLN A 58 5.63 2.06 -12.90
N TRP A 59 6.38 0.95 -12.89
CA TRP A 59 5.90 -0.30 -12.30
C TRP A 59 5.75 -0.19 -10.78
N GLY A 60 6.64 0.55 -10.11
CA GLY A 60 6.51 0.84 -8.69
C GLY A 60 5.21 1.60 -8.37
N SER A 61 4.84 2.59 -9.18
CA SER A 61 3.58 3.33 -9.03
C SER A 61 2.35 2.44 -9.29
N GLN A 62 2.39 1.60 -10.33
CA GLN A 62 1.29 0.68 -10.64
C GLN A 62 1.05 -0.35 -9.52
N VAL A 63 2.12 -1.00 -9.05
CA VAL A 63 2.05 -1.96 -7.94
C VAL A 63 1.60 -1.26 -6.67
N GLY A 64 2.14 -0.07 -6.37
CA GLY A 64 1.74 0.71 -5.20
C GLY A 64 0.28 1.14 -5.22
N SER A 65 -0.24 1.55 -6.37
CA SER A 65 -1.66 1.89 -6.53
C SER A 65 -2.57 0.66 -6.36
N CYS A 66 -2.22 -0.47 -6.97
CA CYS A 66 -2.95 -1.73 -6.79
C CYS A 66 -2.96 -2.17 -5.33
N ALA A 67 -1.78 -2.20 -4.69
CA ALA A 67 -1.64 -2.61 -3.31
C ALA A 67 -2.40 -1.67 -2.36
N GLY A 68 -2.30 -0.35 -2.56
CA GLY A 68 -3.00 0.64 -1.74
C GLY A 68 -4.53 0.49 -1.78
N VAL A 69 -5.11 0.29 -2.97
CA VAL A 69 -6.56 0.06 -3.12
C VAL A 69 -7.00 -1.25 -2.49
N ALA A 70 -6.23 -2.33 -2.70
CA ALA A 70 -6.55 -3.64 -2.12
C ALA A 70 -6.43 -3.62 -0.58
N TYR A 71 -5.43 -2.91 -0.08
CA TYR A 71 -5.16 -2.72 1.33
C TYR A 71 -6.26 -1.91 2.02
N GLU A 72 -6.69 -0.80 1.43
CA GLU A 72 -7.83 -0.02 1.92
C GLU A 72 -9.09 -0.88 2.01
N ARG A 73 -9.43 -1.63 0.95
CA ARG A 73 -10.60 -2.53 0.94
C ARG A 73 -10.54 -3.59 2.04
N GLN A 74 -9.36 -4.14 2.33
CA GLN A 74 -9.20 -5.13 3.38
C GLN A 74 -9.40 -4.53 4.77
N LEU A 75 -8.93 -3.29 4.99
CA LEU A 75 -9.04 -2.61 6.28
C LEU A 75 -10.36 -1.87 6.52
N MET A 76 -11.16 -1.62 5.48
CA MET A 76 -12.49 -0.98 5.58
C MET A 76 -13.47 -1.72 6.52
N ALA A 77 -13.13 -2.93 6.98
CA ALA A 77 -13.87 -3.62 8.03
C ALA A 77 -13.76 -2.96 9.42
N SER A 78 -12.71 -2.17 9.68
CA SER A 78 -12.44 -1.59 11.00
C SER A 78 -11.94 -0.12 10.94
N PRO A 79 -12.74 0.81 10.37
CA PRO A 79 -12.37 2.21 10.30
C PRO A 79 -12.51 2.92 11.66
N ILE A 80 -11.57 3.80 11.97
CA ILE A 80 -11.64 4.70 13.11
C ILE A 80 -12.43 5.95 12.69
N ASN A 81 -13.52 6.24 13.41
CA ASN A 81 -14.29 7.45 13.17
C ASN A 81 -13.62 8.66 13.88
N SER A 82 -12.95 9.51 13.12
CA SER A 82 -12.33 10.74 13.62
C SER A 82 -12.36 11.84 12.57
N ALA A 83 -12.22 13.11 12.99
CA ALA A 83 -12.18 14.24 12.06
C ALA A 83 -11.10 14.09 10.98
N ARG A 84 -9.94 13.52 11.33
CA ARG A 84 -8.85 13.24 10.39
C ARG A 84 -9.21 12.13 9.41
N CYS A 85 -9.80 11.04 9.90
CA CYS A 85 -10.11 9.87 9.08
C CYS A 85 -11.34 10.07 8.21
N ASN A 86 -12.19 11.03 8.56
CA ASN A 86 -13.35 11.42 7.77
C ASN A 86 -13.04 12.53 6.75
N ASP A 87 -11.82 13.06 6.73
CA ASP A 87 -11.41 14.18 5.89
C ASP A 87 -10.17 13.82 5.03
N PRO A 88 -10.36 13.51 3.74
CA PRO A 88 -9.27 13.18 2.82
C PRO A 88 -8.16 14.23 2.72
N SER A 89 -8.45 15.50 3.02
CA SER A 89 -7.44 16.56 3.01
C SER A 89 -6.39 16.41 4.11
N GLN A 90 -6.64 15.54 5.11
CA GLN A 90 -5.76 15.29 6.24
C GLN A 90 -4.99 13.96 6.16
N TRP A 91 -5.08 13.23 5.04
CA TRP A 91 -4.45 11.92 4.86
C TRP A 91 -3.02 11.99 4.35
N THR A 92 -2.55 13.16 3.93
CA THR A 92 -1.14 13.41 3.61
C THR A 92 -0.33 13.70 4.87
N PRO A 93 0.93 13.23 4.96
CA PRO A 93 1.87 13.65 6.00
C PRO A 93 2.20 15.15 5.93
#